data_AF-A0A5J4V102-F1
#
_entry.id   AF-A0A5J4V102-F1
#
_cell.length_a   1.000
_cell.length_b   1.000
_cell.length_c   1.000
_cell.angle_alpha   90.00
_cell.angle_beta   90.00
_cell.angle_gamma   90.00
#
_symmetry.space_group_name_H-M   'P 1'
#
loop_
_entity.id
_entity.type
_entity.pdbx_description
1 polymer ?
#
loop_
_entity_poly.entity_id
_entity_poly.type
_entity_poly.pdbx_seq_one_letter_code
_entity_poly.pdbx_strand_id
1 'polypeptide(L)'
;ACGFAEYSAGAITQMAGRAGHGGTENKQGSGNINSIDQGVLESYLIPRIVEHLNAEVVLGTINSVESALQWIRTSFFFVRLPRNPLRYGASAQLTTNSAMDFAKSLCLTHLGRLLKEGFIVIEQDKNNVNTDQVGEQKQSSQQLNESSLIRSTAHGAAMSKYYICFETMCLFSSITPFADLKEMLEITARAKEFEEFHIRMGEKKKLNLLNKEKQIRFPIKGKIRLPENKISLLVQAALGHVAMDDWQMKQESTSVLLNLQRILSCLADFALETKQFYAARTALILQRSAQQRMWENVEQTNQQVKINQQKGLEIRENENDSNEGNANNQDSNSQCLVLEQIEGIGPVFSSLLASRAGITSLDALANADPSLIEAVLHRNSPFGATLIRRAASVPRFDLSVSQRVTDDPNIVVVTVAVHRKNIQQFNQQQQQQQQYQSHQQNQIKDQPTQVDSCNIRLFVGNSKNEIIFSHRFNSRYVGGNGIFIHCGAHAKIIVREYRFVE
;
A
#
# COMPACT_ATOMS: atom_id res chain seq x y z
N ALA A 1 4.23 -19.51 -16.95
CA ALA A 1 3.47 -20.57 -17.66
C ALA A 1 2.20 -20.83 -16.87
N CYS A 2 1.02 -20.63 -17.46
CA CYS A 2 -0.24 -21.04 -16.84
C CYS A 2 -0.40 -22.55 -17.03
N GLY A 3 -0.20 -23.31 -15.96
CA GLY A 3 -0.41 -24.75 -15.94
C GLY A 3 -0.73 -25.21 -14.53
N PHE A 4 -1.34 -26.39 -14.40
CA PHE A 4 -1.42 -27.06 -13.11
C PHE A 4 0.02 -27.28 -12.61
N ALA A 5 0.31 -26.77 -11.42
CA ALA A 5 1.56 -27.05 -10.73
C ALA A 5 1.31 -28.18 -9.73
N GLU A 6 2.31 -29.05 -9.57
CA GLU A 6 2.27 -30.04 -8.50
C GLU A 6 2.29 -29.34 -7.14
N TYR A 7 1.70 -29.98 -6.13
CA TYR A 7 1.77 -29.48 -4.76
C TYR A 7 3.23 -29.41 -4.31
N SER A 8 3.56 -28.39 -3.53
CA SER A 8 4.90 -28.28 -2.93
C SER A 8 5.17 -29.46 -1.99
N ALA A 9 6.42 -29.89 -1.89
CA ALA A 9 6.82 -30.95 -0.97
C ALA A 9 6.39 -30.66 0.48
N GLY A 10 6.39 -29.39 0.88
CA GLY A 10 5.89 -28.95 2.19
C GLY A 10 4.39 -29.18 2.36
N ALA A 11 3.58 -28.86 1.34
CA ALA A 11 2.14 -29.14 1.36
C ALA A 11 1.86 -30.65 1.40
N ILE A 12 2.55 -31.44 0.60
CA ILE A 12 2.43 -32.92 0.60
C ILE A 12 2.80 -33.48 1.97
N THR A 13 3.91 -33.02 2.56
CA THR A 13 4.36 -33.46 3.89
C THR A 13 3.36 -33.05 4.98
N GLN A 14 2.77 -31.86 4.89
CA GLN A 14 1.76 -31.40 5.82
C GLN A 14 0.45 -32.20 5.69
N MET A 15 0.07 -32.58 4.48
CA MET A 15 -1.08 -33.47 4.23
C MET A 15 -0.81 -34.88 4.77
N ALA A 16 0.37 -35.44 4.48
CA ALA A 16 0.78 -36.75 4.97
C ALA A 16 0.88 -36.81 6.50
N GLY A 17 1.38 -35.74 7.14
CA GLY A 17 1.49 -35.64 8.60
C GLY A 17 0.15 -35.58 9.35
N ARG A 18 -0.98 -35.47 8.65
CA ARG A 18 -2.32 -35.60 9.24
C ARG A 18 -2.81 -37.05 9.32
N ALA A 19 -2.11 -37.99 8.67
CA ALA A 19 -2.44 -39.41 8.73
C ALA A 19 -1.85 -40.07 10.00
N GLY A 20 -2.71 -40.74 10.77
CA GLY A 20 -2.35 -41.39 12.04
C GLY A 20 -2.57 -40.48 13.25
N HIS A 21 -3.76 -40.58 13.87
CA HIS A 21 -4.00 -39.98 15.18
C HIS A 21 -3.33 -40.83 16.26
N GLY A 22 -2.72 -40.19 17.26
CA GLY A 22 -1.97 -40.82 18.35
C GLY A 22 -2.82 -41.58 19.38
N GLY A 23 -3.78 -42.38 18.94
CA GLY A 23 -4.60 -43.25 19.78
C GLY A 23 -4.96 -44.52 19.02
N THR A 24 -4.41 -45.65 19.47
CA THR A 24 -4.83 -47.06 19.26
C THR A 24 -5.76 -47.39 18.07
N GLU A 25 -5.48 -46.91 16.87
CA GLU A 25 -6.15 -47.36 15.66
C GLU A 25 -5.16 -48.09 14.74
N ASN A 26 -5.61 -49.25 14.27
CA ASN A 26 -4.85 -50.13 13.39
C ASN A 26 -4.27 -49.34 12.20
N LYS A 27 -2.97 -49.52 11.97
CA LYS A 27 -2.21 -48.95 10.85
C LYS A 27 -2.70 -49.47 9.49
N GLN A 28 -3.90 -49.11 9.08
CA GLN A 28 -4.43 -49.35 7.74
C GLN A 28 -4.67 -48.01 7.06
N GLY A 29 -3.76 -47.66 6.15
CA GLY A 29 -3.90 -46.44 5.34
C GLY A 29 -2.60 -45.76 4.92
N SER A 30 -1.42 -46.27 5.30
CA SER A 30 -0.15 -45.72 4.81
C SER A 30 0.15 -46.23 3.40
N GLY A 31 -0.52 -45.66 2.40
CA GLY A 31 0.00 -45.68 1.03
C GLY A 31 1.43 -45.14 1.06
N ASN A 32 2.38 -45.89 0.49
CA ASN A 32 3.83 -45.67 0.48
C ASN A 32 4.29 -44.23 0.81
N ILE A 33 4.45 -43.91 2.10
CA ILE A 33 5.03 -42.63 2.56
C ILE A 33 6.52 -42.56 2.15
N ASN A 34 7.15 -43.72 1.93
CA ASN A 34 8.54 -43.85 1.50
C ASN A 34 8.82 -43.36 0.07
N SER A 35 7.79 -43.04 -0.73
CA SER A 35 7.98 -42.45 -2.07
C SER A 35 7.81 -40.93 -2.10
N ILE A 36 7.67 -40.27 -0.93
CA ILE A 36 7.81 -38.82 -0.86
C ILE A 36 9.32 -38.54 -0.89
N ASP A 37 9.89 -38.54 -2.09
CA ASP A 37 11.25 -38.11 -2.35
C ASP A 37 11.36 -36.65 -1.88
N GLN A 38 11.85 -36.47 -0.65
CA GLN A 38 12.22 -35.16 -0.13
C GLN A 38 13.52 -34.77 -0.84
N GLY A 39 13.38 -34.35 -2.10
CA GLY A 39 14.50 -33.91 -2.92
C GLY A 39 15.41 -32.97 -2.14
N VAL A 40 16.71 -33.00 -2.47
CA VAL A 40 17.71 -32.25 -1.71
C VAL A 40 17.32 -30.77 -1.59
N LEU A 41 17.33 -30.25 -0.36
CA LEU A 41 17.01 -28.84 -0.10
C LEU A 41 18.05 -27.93 -0.76
N GLU A 42 17.56 -26.95 -1.52
CA GLU A 42 18.38 -26.06 -2.32
C GLU A 42 17.94 -24.61 -2.14
N SER A 43 18.86 -23.68 -2.37
CA SER A 43 18.60 -22.26 -2.14
C SER A 43 17.76 -21.63 -3.27
N TYR A 44 16.95 -20.65 -2.90
CA TYR A 44 16.20 -19.77 -3.81
C TYR A 44 16.64 -18.29 -3.65
N LEU A 45 17.87 -18.07 -3.19
CA LEU A 45 18.37 -16.71 -2.94
C LEU A 45 18.63 -15.93 -4.24
N ILE A 46 19.20 -16.55 -5.27
CA ILE A 46 19.63 -15.86 -6.51
C ILE A 46 18.49 -15.03 -7.14
N PRO A 47 17.27 -15.55 -7.33
CA PRO A 47 16.19 -14.78 -7.93
C PRO A 47 15.80 -13.51 -7.16
N ARG A 48 16.10 -13.42 -5.86
CA ARG A 48 15.73 -12.31 -4.96
C ARG A 48 16.93 -11.62 -4.32
N ILE A 49 18.14 -11.88 -4.82
CA ILE A 49 19.36 -11.42 -4.17
C ILE A 49 19.49 -9.90 -4.20
N VAL A 50 18.94 -9.23 -5.22
CA VAL A 50 18.97 -7.77 -5.34
C VAL A 50 18.18 -7.09 -4.22
N GLU A 51 17.02 -7.64 -3.85
CA GLU A 51 16.22 -7.16 -2.73
C GLU A 51 16.94 -7.34 -1.39
N HIS A 52 17.55 -8.51 -1.17
CA HIS A 52 18.28 -8.79 0.07
C HIS A 52 19.54 -7.93 0.21
N LEU A 53 20.33 -7.77 -0.86
CA LEU A 53 21.49 -6.88 -0.85
C LEU A 53 21.08 -5.44 -0.53
N ASN A 54 20.01 -4.93 -1.16
CA ASN A 54 19.49 -3.61 -0.84
C ASN A 54 19.07 -3.49 0.63
N ALA A 55 18.37 -4.49 1.18
CA ALA A 55 17.95 -4.49 2.57
C ALA A 55 19.14 -4.42 3.54
N GLU A 56 20.20 -5.20 3.29
CA GLU A 56 21.41 -5.20 4.12
C GLU A 56 22.25 -3.92 3.98
N VAL A 57 22.22 -3.27 2.81
CA VAL A 57 22.78 -1.92 2.64
C VAL A 57 21.99 -0.88 3.43
N VAL A 58 20.66 -0.99 3.46
CA VAL A 58 19.79 -0.11 4.27
C VAL A 58 20.03 -0.30 5.77
N LEU A 59 20.26 -1.54 6.21
CA LEU A 59 20.56 -1.87 7.61
C LEU A 59 22.01 -1.49 8.01
N GLY A 60 22.88 -1.25 7.04
CA GLY A 60 24.29 -0.92 7.27
C GLY A 60 25.21 -2.14 7.47
N THR A 61 24.69 -3.36 7.33
CA THR A 61 25.49 -4.59 7.34
C THR A 61 26.44 -4.63 6.14
N ILE A 62 25.96 -4.18 4.98
CA ILE A 62 26.74 -4.08 3.74
C ILE A 62 27.06 -2.62 3.47
N ASN A 63 28.35 -2.30 3.43
CA ASN A 63 28.89 -0.97 3.15
C ASN A 63 29.92 -0.96 2.02
N SER A 64 30.27 -2.13 1.47
CA SER A 64 31.27 -2.31 0.42
C SER A 64 31.02 -3.63 -0.32
N VAL A 65 31.72 -3.85 -1.42
CA VAL A 65 31.64 -5.12 -2.15
C VAL A 65 32.18 -6.28 -1.31
N GLU A 66 33.22 -6.05 -0.50
CA GLU A 66 33.78 -7.07 0.39
C GLU A 66 32.81 -7.47 1.51
N SER A 67 32.13 -6.50 2.14
CA SER A 67 31.11 -6.84 3.14
C SER A 67 29.91 -7.57 2.52
N ALA A 68 29.53 -7.23 1.28
CA ALA A 68 28.51 -7.98 0.53
C ALA A 68 28.94 -9.43 0.26
N LEU A 69 30.20 -9.64 -0.15
CA LEU A 69 30.79 -10.97 -0.32
C LEU A 69 30.78 -11.77 0.98
N GLN A 70 31.17 -11.14 2.08
CA GLN A 70 31.16 -11.77 3.39
C GLN A 70 29.75 -12.15 3.81
N TRP A 71 28.75 -11.31 3.54
CA TRP A 71 27.35 -11.64 3.78
C TRP A 71 26.89 -12.86 2.96
N ILE A 72 27.19 -12.91 1.65
CA ILE A 72 26.85 -14.08 0.81
C ILE A 72 27.50 -15.36 1.36
N ARG A 73 28.75 -15.30 1.82
CA ARG A 73 29.45 -16.47 2.41
C ARG A 73 28.69 -17.09 3.58
N THR A 74 27.99 -16.28 4.38
CA THR A 74 27.19 -16.77 5.52
C THR A 74 25.87 -17.43 5.11
N SER A 75 25.48 -17.33 3.84
CA SER A 75 24.17 -17.81 3.37
C SER A 75 24.15 -19.32 3.07
N PHE A 76 22.95 -19.91 3.17
CA PHE A 76 22.70 -21.29 2.72
C PHE A 76 23.01 -21.49 1.23
N PHE A 77 22.85 -20.44 0.42
CA PHE A 77 23.22 -20.47 -0.99
C PHE A 77 24.69 -20.82 -1.19
N PHE A 78 25.60 -20.17 -0.47
CA PHE A 78 27.04 -20.39 -0.64
C PHE A 78 27.47 -21.80 -0.22
N VAL A 79 26.79 -22.39 0.77
CA VAL A 79 26.99 -23.80 1.17
C VAL A 79 26.54 -24.77 0.08
N ARG A 80 25.47 -24.45 -0.65
CA ARG A 80 24.92 -25.31 -1.72
C ARG A 80 25.62 -25.14 -3.07
N LEU A 81 26.21 -23.99 -3.34
CA LEU A 81 26.82 -23.64 -4.63
C LEU A 81 27.84 -24.69 -5.13
N PRO A 82 28.81 -25.18 -4.33
CA PRO A 82 29.76 -26.20 -4.80
C PRO A 82 29.13 -27.58 -5.03
N ARG A 83 27.99 -27.87 -4.38
CA ARG A 83 27.31 -29.17 -4.44
C ARG A 83 26.43 -29.32 -5.68
N ASN A 84 25.90 -28.21 -6.20
CA ASN A 84 25.09 -28.20 -7.40
C ASN A 84 25.27 -26.89 -8.20
N PRO A 85 26.45 -26.67 -8.83
CA PRO A 85 26.76 -25.41 -9.50
C PRO A 85 25.81 -25.07 -10.66
N LEU A 86 25.43 -26.08 -11.43
CA LEU A 86 24.61 -25.92 -12.64
C LEU A 86 23.23 -25.34 -12.34
N ARG A 87 22.63 -25.71 -11.20
CA ARG A 87 21.33 -25.15 -10.76
C ARG A 87 21.38 -23.63 -10.60
N TYR A 88 22.54 -23.12 -10.19
CA TYR A 88 22.74 -21.70 -9.88
C TYR A 88 23.29 -20.91 -11.08
N GLY A 89 23.44 -21.56 -12.25
CA GLY A 89 23.98 -20.94 -13.46
C GLY A 89 25.50 -20.82 -13.48
N ALA A 90 26.20 -21.57 -12.61
CA ALA A 90 27.66 -21.61 -12.59
C ALA A 90 28.21 -22.81 -13.40
N SER A 91 29.50 -22.79 -13.73
CA SER A 91 30.16 -23.87 -14.45
C SER A 91 30.16 -25.19 -13.65
N ALA A 92 30.13 -26.33 -14.36
CA ALA A 92 29.90 -27.66 -13.79
C ALA A 92 30.93 -28.11 -12.73
N GLN A 93 32.11 -27.49 -12.68
CA GLN A 93 33.16 -27.77 -11.71
C GLN A 93 33.62 -26.47 -11.05
N LEU A 94 33.17 -26.24 -9.81
CA LEU A 94 33.64 -25.12 -9.00
C LEU A 94 34.61 -25.60 -7.92
N THR A 95 35.84 -25.12 -7.96
CA THR A 95 36.72 -25.06 -6.78
C THR A 95 36.25 -23.95 -5.83
N THR A 96 36.67 -23.98 -4.56
CA THR A 96 36.30 -22.92 -3.59
C THR A 96 36.67 -21.52 -4.09
N ASN A 97 37.79 -21.36 -4.78
CA ASN A 97 38.20 -20.06 -5.35
C ASN A 97 37.24 -19.62 -6.47
N SER A 98 36.87 -20.53 -7.38
CA SER A 98 35.90 -20.19 -8.44
C SER A 98 34.48 -19.91 -7.92
N ALA A 99 34.08 -20.52 -6.80
CA ALA A 99 32.80 -20.22 -6.14
C ALA A 99 32.81 -18.80 -5.53
N MET A 100 33.96 -18.37 -4.99
CA MET A 100 34.16 -16.98 -4.55
C MET A 100 34.12 -16.00 -5.71
N ASP A 101 34.77 -16.32 -6.83
CA ASP A 101 34.76 -15.47 -8.03
C ASP A 101 33.33 -15.34 -8.60
N PHE A 102 32.57 -16.43 -8.59
CA PHE A 102 31.16 -16.41 -8.97
C PHE A 102 30.31 -15.54 -8.04
N ALA A 103 30.45 -15.72 -6.72
CA ALA A 103 29.76 -14.88 -5.74
C ALA A 103 30.13 -13.39 -5.88
N LYS A 104 31.40 -13.09 -6.19
CA LYS A 104 31.88 -11.73 -6.45
C LYS A 104 31.25 -11.13 -7.69
N SER A 105 31.25 -11.87 -8.80
CA SER A 105 30.56 -11.47 -10.03
C SER A 105 29.08 -11.21 -9.78
N LEU A 106 28.42 -12.06 -8.99
CA LEU A 106 27.02 -11.91 -8.61
C LEU A 106 26.78 -10.62 -7.80
N CYS A 107 27.56 -10.37 -6.75
CA CYS A 107 27.52 -9.13 -5.96
C CYS A 107 27.67 -7.89 -6.86
N LEU A 108 28.73 -7.84 -7.67
CA LEU A 108 29.01 -6.71 -8.55
C LEU A 108 27.88 -6.47 -9.54
N THR A 109 27.30 -7.54 -10.11
CA THR A 109 26.17 -7.43 -11.04
C THR A 109 24.95 -6.80 -10.36
N HIS A 110 24.56 -7.30 -9.18
CA HIS A 110 23.33 -6.84 -8.51
C HIS A 110 23.51 -5.49 -7.81
N LEU A 111 24.66 -5.22 -7.19
CA LEU A 111 24.99 -3.88 -6.68
C LEU A 111 25.09 -2.88 -7.85
N GLY A 112 25.66 -3.28 -8.98
CA GLY A 112 25.67 -2.46 -10.20
C GLY A 112 24.26 -2.10 -10.70
N ARG A 113 23.31 -3.05 -10.66
CA ARG A 113 21.90 -2.79 -10.96
C ARG A 113 21.29 -1.78 -9.98
N LEU A 114 21.54 -1.95 -8.68
CA LEU A 114 21.05 -1.02 -7.66
C LEU A 114 21.63 0.39 -7.83
N LEU A 115 22.91 0.50 -8.19
CA LEU A 115 23.58 1.78 -8.43
C LEU A 115 23.02 2.46 -9.68
N LYS A 116 22.86 1.71 -10.78
CA LYS A 116 22.34 2.22 -12.05
C LYS A 116 20.96 2.83 -11.90
N GLU A 117 20.08 2.17 -11.15
CA GLU A 117 18.70 2.64 -10.93
C GLU A 117 18.56 3.60 -9.73
N GLY A 118 19.68 3.95 -9.06
CA GLY A 118 19.70 4.97 -8.01
C GLY A 118 19.18 4.53 -6.63
N PHE A 119 19.18 3.23 -6.33
CA PHE A 119 18.83 2.69 -5.00
C PHE A 119 19.98 2.75 -4.00
N ILE A 120 21.22 2.74 -4.51
CA ILE A 120 22.45 2.94 -3.75
C ILE A 120 23.30 4.03 -4.41
N VAL A 121 24.18 4.64 -3.64
CA VAL A 121 25.19 5.59 -4.14
C VAL A 121 26.55 5.29 -3.53
N ILE A 122 27.60 5.62 -4.26
CA ILE A 122 28.97 5.54 -3.75
C ILE A 122 29.24 6.77 -2.89
N GLU A 123 29.71 6.55 -1.67
CA GLU A 123 30.14 7.61 -0.77
C GLU A 123 31.48 8.17 -1.25
N GLN A 124 31.55 9.49 -1.46
CA GLN A 124 32.80 10.19 -1.75
C GLN A 124 33.35 10.75 -0.44
N ASP A 125 34.64 10.50 -0.17
CA ASP A 125 35.34 11.04 0.99
C ASP A 125 35.23 12.57 1.01
N LYS A 126 34.51 13.10 2.00
CA LYS A 126 34.31 14.55 2.20
C LYS A 126 35.60 15.32 2.54
N ASN A 127 36.75 14.65 2.61
CA ASN A 127 38.04 15.24 2.99
C ASN A 127 38.82 15.85 1.81
N ASN A 128 38.25 15.94 0.61
CA ASN A 128 38.91 16.54 -0.54
C ASN A 128 38.05 17.65 -1.20
N VAL A 129 37.49 18.54 -0.38
CA VAL A 129 36.78 19.74 -0.87
C VAL A 129 37.75 20.92 -0.94
N ASN A 130 38.29 21.17 -2.12
CA ASN A 130 38.59 22.53 -2.55
C ASN A 130 37.56 22.92 -3.63
N THR A 131 36.72 23.87 -3.22
CA THR A 131 36.08 24.97 -3.96
C THR A 131 35.63 24.82 -5.41
N ASP A 132 34.38 25.25 -5.61
CA ASP A 132 33.83 25.94 -6.77
C ASP A 132 33.71 25.15 -8.08
N GLN A 133 32.52 24.56 -8.26
CA GLN A 133 31.68 24.86 -9.43
C GLN A 133 30.25 24.33 -9.28
N VAL A 134 29.31 25.27 -9.34
CA VAL A 134 27.90 25.04 -9.62
C VAL A 134 27.78 24.61 -11.08
N GLY A 135 27.28 23.40 -11.34
CA GLY A 135 27.05 22.92 -12.69
C GLY A 135 26.62 21.46 -12.72
N GLU A 136 25.32 21.23 -12.97
CA GLU A 136 24.71 20.04 -13.56
C GLU A 136 25.56 18.75 -13.57
N GLN A 137 25.36 17.91 -12.56
CA GLN A 137 25.97 16.59 -12.48
C GLN A 137 25.43 15.67 -13.59
N LYS A 138 26.15 15.63 -14.71
CA LYS A 138 26.04 14.55 -15.69
C LYS A 138 26.55 13.25 -15.07
N GLN A 139 25.62 12.33 -14.83
CA GLN A 139 25.88 10.92 -14.53
C GLN A 139 26.63 10.29 -15.71
N SER A 140 27.95 10.29 -15.65
CA SER A 140 28.81 9.56 -16.58
C SER A 140 29.63 8.54 -15.80
N SER A 141 29.23 7.27 -15.92
CA SER A 141 30.05 6.07 -15.72
C SER A 141 30.81 5.94 -14.39
N GLN A 142 30.13 6.01 -13.23
CA GLN A 142 30.71 5.53 -11.98
C GLN A 142 30.65 3.99 -11.95
N GLN A 143 31.80 3.34 -12.11
CA GLN A 143 31.95 1.90 -11.99
C GLN A 143 32.24 1.53 -10.53
N LEU A 144 31.56 0.51 -10.01
CA LEU A 144 31.79 -0.01 -8.65
C LEU A 144 33.16 -0.69 -8.58
N ASN A 145 34.01 -0.18 -7.69
CA ASN A 145 35.28 -0.82 -7.33
C ASN A 145 35.16 -1.52 -5.98
N GLU A 146 36.07 -2.45 -5.68
CA GLU A 146 36.00 -3.27 -4.46
C GLU A 146 36.09 -2.45 -3.16
N SER A 147 36.83 -1.34 -3.19
CA SER A 147 37.00 -0.41 -2.07
C SER A 147 35.95 0.70 -2.00
N SER A 148 34.99 0.73 -2.94
CA SER A 148 33.94 1.75 -2.93
C SER A 148 33.04 1.57 -1.70
N LEU A 149 32.94 2.62 -0.89
CA LEU A 149 31.95 2.69 0.18
C LEU A 149 30.57 2.97 -0.43
N ILE A 150 29.57 2.22 0.01
CA ILE A 150 28.22 2.22 -0.53
C ILE A 150 27.24 2.62 0.57
N ARG A 151 26.30 3.50 0.24
CA ARG A 151 25.17 3.86 1.12
C ARG A 151 23.84 3.74 0.39
N SER A 152 22.78 3.42 1.14
CA SER A 152 21.42 3.42 0.60
C SER A 152 20.95 4.84 0.27
N THR A 153 20.15 4.97 -0.79
CA THR A 153 19.33 6.16 -1.05
C THR A 153 17.98 6.05 -0.36
N ALA A 154 17.18 7.11 -0.41
CA ALA A 154 15.80 7.10 0.08
C ALA A 154 14.92 6.10 -0.72
N HIS A 155 15.19 5.90 -2.01
CA HIS A 155 14.52 4.89 -2.83
C HIS A 155 14.85 3.47 -2.37
N GLY A 156 16.13 3.18 -2.09
CA GLY A 156 16.55 1.88 -1.54
C GLY A 156 15.95 1.60 -0.17
N ALA A 157 15.90 2.63 0.69
CA ALA A 157 15.26 2.55 2.00
C ALA A 157 13.75 2.30 1.89
N ALA A 158 13.04 2.97 0.97
CA ALA A 158 11.62 2.75 0.73
C ALA A 158 11.36 1.31 0.26
N MET A 159 12.13 0.83 -0.72
CA MET A 159 12.03 -0.54 -1.24
C MET A 159 12.16 -1.58 -0.12
N SER A 160 13.16 -1.44 0.76
CA SER A 160 13.38 -2.32 1.91
C SER A 160 12.25 -2.24 2.93
N LYS A 161 11.86 -1.02 3.32
CA LYS A 161 10.82 -0.74 4.33
C LYS A 161 9.46 -1.37 3.99
N TYR A 162 9.10 -1.40 2.71
CA TYR A 162 7.79 -1.90 2.24
C TYR A 162 7.87 -3.29 1.58
N TYR A 163 9.05 -3.92 1.58
CA TYR A 163 9.30 -5.23 0.97
C TYR A 163 8.90 -5.30 -0.51
N ILE A 164 9.19 -4.25 -1.28
CA ILE A 164 8.82 -4.16 -2.71
C ILE A 164 9.94 -4.77 -3.57
N CYS A 165 9.55 -5.50 -4.61
CA CYS A 165 10.47 -6.12 -5.56
C CYS A 165 11.24 -5.05 -6.35
N PHE A 166 12.47 -5.37 -6.74
CA PHE A 166 13.32 -4.44 -7.49
C PHE A 166 12.66 -4.03 -8.81
N GLU A 167 12.09 -4.99 -9.55
CA GLU A 167 11.42 -4.72 -10.82
C GLU A 167 10.23 -3.77 -10.66
N THR A 168 9.48 -3.87 -9.56
CA THR A 168 8.36 -2.97 -9.26
C THR A 168 8.84 -1.56 -8.97
N MET A 169 9.96 -1.40 -8.25
CA MET A 169 10.55 -0.08 -8.03
C MET A 169 11.00 0.57 -9.34
N CYS A 170 11.56 -0.20 -10.27
CA CYS A 170 11.91 0.30 -11.61
C CYS A 170 10.68 0.76 -12.40
N LEU A 171 9.50 0.16 -12.20
CA LEU A 171 8.26 0.64 -12.81
C LEU A 171 7.87 2.04 -12.33
N PHE A 172 8.24 2.44 -11.11
CA PHE A 172 7.88 3.76 -10.58
C PHE A 172 8.52 4.91 -11.36
N SER A 173 9.70 4.68 -11.97
CA SER A 173 10.36 5.65 -12.85
C SER A 173 9.56 5.94 -14.13
N SER A 174 8.61 5.07 -14.50
CA SER A 174 7.75 5.27 -15.68
C SER A 174 6.48 6.10 -15.40
N ILE A 175 6.23 6.44 -14.14
CA ILE A 175 5.02 7.17 -13.74
C ILE A 175 5.12 8.62 -14.20
N THR A 176 4.04 9.11 -14.82
CA THR A 176 3.97 10.51 -15.20
C THR A 176 3.79 11.40 -13.96
N PRO A 177 4.40 12.60 -13.91
CA PRO A 177 4.26 13.48 -12.75
C PRO A 177 2.80 13.82 -12.40
N PHE A 178 1.91 13.82 -13.40
CA PHE A 178 0.48 14.16 -13.27
C PHE A 178 -0.43 12.91 -13.32
N ALA A 179 0.11 11.74 -12.98
CA ALA A 179 -0.64 10.48 -13.04
C ALA A 179 -1.98 10.58 -12.30
N ASP A 180 -3.05 10.30 -13.05
CA ASP A 180 -4.40 10.22 -12.52
C ASP A 180 -4.66 8.87 -11.83
N LEU A 181 -5.84 8.71 -11.22
CA LEU A 181 -6.17 7.47 -10.52
C LEU A 181 -6.20 6.24 -11.44
N LYS A 182 -6.54 6.43 -12.72
CA LYS A 182 -6.63 5.34 -13.69
C LYS A 182 -5.23 4.87 -14.09
N GLU A 183 -4.36 5.80 -14.45
CA GLU A 183 -2.95 5.55 -14.78
C GLU A 183 -2.22 4.93 -13.58
N MET A 184 -2.45 5.47 -12.37
CA MET A 184 -1.90 4.93 -11.13
C MET A 184 -2.28 3.46 -10.93
N LEU A 185 -3.56 3.12 -11.14
CA LEU A 185 -4.05 1.75 -11.06
C LEU A 185 -3.46 0.86 -12.17
N GLU A 186 -3.36 1.37 -13.40
CA GLU A 186 -2.82 0.62 -14.54
C GLU A 186 -1.32 0.32 -14.40
N ILE A 187 -0.53 1.23 -13.80
CA ILE A 187 0.90 1.03 -13.55
C ILE A 187 1.11 0.07 -12.38
N THR A 188 0.41 0.29 -11.27
CA THR A 188 0.54 -0.59 -10.09
C THR A 188 0.03 -2.00 -10.35
N ALA A 189 -0.95 -2.19 -11.23
CA ALA A 189 -1.42 -3.51 -11.65
C ALA A 189 -0.36 -4.35 -12.40
N ARG A 190 0.73 -3.74 -12.89
CA ARG A 190 1.86 -4.43 -13.54
C ARG A 190 2.98 -4.82 -12.57
N ALA A 191 2.81 -4.55 -11.28
CA ALA A 191 3.81 -4.83 -10.27
C ALA A 191 4.19 -6.32 -10.23
N LYS A 192 5.48 -6.60 -9.99
CA LYS A 192 6.05 -7.96 -9.94
C LYS A 192 5.46 -8.81 -8.82
N GLU A 193 4.97 -8.19 -7.76
CA GLU A 193 4.22 -8.83 -6.68
C GLU A 193 2.97 -9.55 -7.18
N PHE A 194 2.43 -9.13 -8.32
CA PHE A 194 1.22 -9.72 -8.88
C PHE A 194 1.48 -10.82 -9.91
N GLU A 195 2.74 -11.22 -10.10
CA GLU A 195 3.13 -12.24 -11.08
C GLU A 195 2.39 -13.57 -10.89
N GLU A 196 2.02 -13.93 -9.66
CA GLU A 196 1.30 -15.18 -9.38
C GLU A 196 -0.16 -15.18 -9.86
N PHE A 197 -0.79 -14.01 -10.00
CA PHE A 197 -2.23 -13.87 -10.29
C PHE A 197 -2.52 -13.93 -11.79
N HIS A 198 -2.42 -15.13 -12.34
CA HIS A 198 -2.72 -15.36 -13.75
C HIS A 198 -4.22 -15.51 -14.02
N ILE A 199 -4.64 -15.28 -15.27
CA ILE A 199 -6.01 -15.57 -15.71
C ILE A 199 -6.17 -17.08 -15.88
N ARG A 200 -7.09 -17.69 -15.14
CA ARG A 200 -7.35 -19.13 -15.21
C ARG A 200 -8.26 -19.49 -16.38
N MET A 201 -8.27 -20.79 -16.72
CA MET A 201 -9.21 -21.34 -17.69
C MET A 201 -10.66 -21.13 -17.21
N GLY A 202 -11.54 -20.70 -18.11
CA GLY A 202 -12.95 -20.41 -17.79
C GLY A 202 -13.21 -19.06 -17.11
N GLU A 203 -12.20 -18.42 -16.51
CA GLU A 203 -12.35 -17.15 -15.78
C GLU A 203 -12.63 -15.96 -16.72
N LYS A 204 -12.14 -16.03 -17.96
CA LYS A 204 -12.27 -14.94 -18.96
C LYS A 204 -13.72 -14.47 -19.14
N LYS A 205 -14.70 -15.38 -19.19
CA LYS A 205 -16.11 -14.98 -19.38
C LYS A 205 -16.61 -14.18 -18.16
N LYS A 206 -16.31 -14.64 -16.95
CA LYS A 206 -16.67 -13.97 -15.69
C LYS A 206 -16.03 -12.59 -15.58
N LEU A 207 -14.73 -12.48 -15.90
CA LEU A 207 -14.00 -11.20 -15.89
C LEU A 207 -14.59 -10.20 -16.90
N ASN A 208 -14.98 -10.64 -18.09
CA ASN A 208 -15.60 -9.76 -19.08
C ASN A 208 -17.03 -9.35 -18.70
N LEU A 209 -17.74 -10.16 -17.92
CA LEU A 209 -19.02 -9.78 -17.33
C LEU A 209 -18.80 -8.73 -16.22
N LEU A 210 -17.86 -9.01 -15.32
CA LEU A 210 -17.47 -8.10 -14.23
C LEU A 210 -17.08 -6.70 -14.75
N ASN A 211 -16.34 -6.63 -15.86
CA ASN A 211 -15.94 -5.36 -16.49
C ASN A 211 -17.11 -4.52 -17.03
N LYS A 212 -18.31 -5.09 -17.17
CA LYS A 212 -19.53 -4.37 -17.60
C LYS A 212 -20.37 -3.87 -16.44
N GLU A 213 -20.03 -4.23 -15.20
CA GLU A 213 -20.78 -3.81 -14.02
C GLU A 213 -20.67 -2.29 -13.84
N LYS A 214 -21.79 -1.65 -13.43
CA LYS A 214 -21.90 -0.18 -13.39
C LYS A 214 -20.98 0.46 -12.35
N GLN A 215 -20.60 -0.30 -11.32
CA GLN A 215 -19.74 0.14 -10.23
C GLN A 215 -18.23 0.06 -10.60
N ILE A 216 -17.88 -0.53 -11.74
CA ILE A 216 -16.50 -0.48 -12.27
C ILE A 216 -16.24 0.92 -12.85
N ARG A 217 -15.40 1.68 -12.14
CA ARG A 217 -15.13 3.10 -12.44
C ARG A 217 -14.33 3.31 -13.73
N PHE A 218 -13.39 2.41 -14.03
CA PHE A 218 -12.49 2.47 -15.18
C PHE A 218 -12.58 1.16 -15.98
N PRO A 219 -13.62 1.00 -16.82
CA PRO A 219 -13.79 -0.19 -17.64
C PRO A 219 -12.61 -0.39 -18.60
N ILE A 220 -12.16 -1.63 -18.69
CA ILE A 220 -11.07 -2.02 -19.59
C ILE A 220 -11.61 -2.16 -21.00
N LYS A 221 -10.96 -1.48 -21.95
CA LYS A 221 -11.34 -1.53 -23.37
C LYS A 221 -11.00 -2.91 -23.96
N GLY A 222 -11.98 -3.53 -24.62
CA GLY A 222 -11.79 -4.82 -25.30
C GLY A 222 -11.86 -6.03 -24.38
N LYS A 223 -11.37 -7.17 -24.87
CA LYS A 223 -11.42 -8.45 -24.14
C LYS A 223 -10.26 -8.55 -23.15
N ILE A 224 -10.56 -8.99 -21.92
CA ILE A 224 -9.55 -9.20 -20.88
C ILE A 224 -8.66 -10.40 -21.23
N ARG A 225 -7.38 -10.13 -21.44
CA ARG A 225 -6.38 -11.11 -21.87
C ARG A 225 -5.09 -11.07 -21.05
N LEU A 226 -4.76 -9.91 -20.49
CA LEU A 226 -3.52 -9.66 -19.77
C LEU A 226 -3.75 -9.78 -18.24
N PRO A 227 -2.80 -10.34 -17.48
CA PRO A 227 -2.90 -10.43 -16.02
C PRO A 227 -3.13 -9.07 -15.34
N GLU A 228 -2.47 -7.99 -15.80
CA GLU A 228 -2.65 -6.65 -15.26
C GLU A 228 -4.10 -6.14 -15.39
N ASN A 229 -4.81 -6.55 -16.44
CA ASN A 229 -6.24 -6.23 -16.61
C ASN A 229 -7.09 -6.94 -15.56
N LYS A 230 -6.76 -8.19 -15.23
CA LYS A 230 -7.41 -8.94 -14.16
C LYS A 230 -7.16 -8.26 -12.81
N ILE A 231 -5.92 -7.91 -12.51
CA ILE A 231 -5.55 -7.20 -11.27
C ILE A 231 -6.32 -5.90 -11.13
N SER A 232 -6.29 -5.04 -12.15
CA SER A 232 -7.03 -3.78 -12.16
C SER A 232 -8.53 -4.01 -11.89
N LEU A 233 -9.14 -4.99 -12.55
CA LEU A 233 -10.56 -5.31 -12.33
C LEU A 233 -10.88 -5.84 -10.94
N LEU A 234 -10.04 -6.72 -10.38
CA LEU A 234 -10.23 -7.24 -9.04
C LEU A 234 -10.15 -6.15 -7.97
N VAL A 235 -9.26 -5.16 -8.17
CA VAL A 235 -9.17 -3.97 -7.32
C VAL A 235 -10.43 -3.13 -7.48
N GLN A 236 -10.81 -2.77 -8.70
CA GLN A 236 -12.01 -1.95 -8.95
C GLN A 236 -13.29 -2.59 -8.44
N ALA A 237 -13.45 -3.91 -8.62
CA ALA A 237 -14.59 -4.67 -8.14
C ALA A 237 -14.68 -4.64 -6.61
N ALA A 238 -13.55 -4.77 -5.91
CA ALA A 238 -13.53 -4.67 -4.47
C ALA A 238 -13.85 -3.25 -3.99
N LEU A 239 -13.22 -2.23 -4.58
CA LEU A 239 -13.47 -0.82 -4.22
C LEU A 239 -14.89 -0.35 -4.56
N GLY A 240 -15.51 -0.95 -5.57
CA GLY A 240 -16.88 -0.69 -5.99
C GLY A 240 -17.92 -1.64 -5.37
N HIS A 241 -17.53 -2.51 -4.44
CA HIS A 241 -18.39 -3.53 -3.80
C HIS A 241 -19.20 -4.38 -4.79
N VAL A 242 -18.61 -4.72 -5.93
CA VAL A 242 -19.25 -5.57 -6.93
C VAL A 242 -19.29 -7.01 -6.41
N ALA A 243 -20.46 -7.64 -6.48
CA ALA A 243 -20.63 -9.03 -6.10
C ALA A 243 -19.82 -9.94 -7.05
N MET A 244 -18.87 -10.70 -6.48
CA MET A 244 -18.11 -11.72 -7.21
C MET A 244 -18.59 -13.11 -6.79
N ASP A 245 -19.21 -13.87 -7.68
CA ASP A 245 -19.72 -15.21 -7.34
C ASP A 245 -18.61 -16.25 -7.13
N ASP A 246 -17.45 -16.01 -7.74
CA ASP A 246 -16.31 -16.92 -7.65
C ASP A 246 -15.49 -16.67 -6.37
N TRP A 247 -15.52 -17.64 -5.45
CA TRP A 247 -14.77 -17.59 -4.19
C TRP A 247 -13.27 -17.37 -4.40
N GLN A 248 -12.69 -18.00 -5.42
CA GLN A 248 -11.25 -17.89 -5.67
C GLN A 248 -10.89 -16.48 -6.14
N MET A 249 -11.74 -15.82 -6.93
CA MET A 249 -11.55 -14.42 -7.33
C MET A 249 -11.69 -13.47 -6.13
N LYS A 250 -12.61 -13.75 -5.20
CA LYS A 250 -12.72 -12.99 -3.93
C LYS A 250 -11.44 -13.10 -3.10
N GLN A 251 -10.88 -14.32 -2.99
CA GLN A 251 -9.64 -14.56 -2.27
C GLN A 251 -8.46 -13.81 -2.92
N GLU A 252 -8.31 -13.92 -4.24
CA GLU A 252 -7.28 -13.19 -4.98
C GLU A 252 -7.43 -11.67 -4.82
N SER A 253 -8.65 -11.14 -4.97
CA SER A 253 -8.91 -9.72 -4.78
C SER A 253 -8.46 -9.23 -3.39
N THR A 254 -8.71 -10.04 -2.34
CA THR A 254 -8.23 -9.74 -0.98
C THR A 254 -6.70 -9.70 -0.90
N SER A 255 -6.02 -10.71 -1.44
CA SER A 255 -4.54 -10.75 -1.45
C SER A 255 -3.94 -9.62 -2.29
N VAL A 256 -4.56 -9.30 -3.43
CA VAL A 256 -4.17 -8.20 -4.32
C VAL A 256 -4.27 -6.87 -3.60
N LEU A 257 -5.36 -6.61 -2.86
CA LEU A 257 -5.52 -5.35 -2.11
C LEU A 257 -4.47 -5.19 -1.01
N LEU A 258 -4.13 -6.25 -0.27
CA LEU A 258 -3.08 -6.19 0.77
C LEU A 258 -1.72 -5.86 0.17
N ASN A 259 -1.36 -6.50 -0.95
CA ASN A 259 -0.15 -6.19 -1.69
C ASN A 259 -0.18 -4.78 -2.32
N LEU A 260 -1.33 -4.35 -2.82
CA LEU A 260 -1.50 -3.02 -3.40
C LEU A 260 -1.28 -1.91 -2.36
N GLN A 261 -1.74 -2.10 -1.13
CA GLN A 261 -1.55 -1.12 -0.05
C GLN A 261 -0.06 -0.82 0.18
N ARG A 262 0.78 -1.86 0.31
CA ARG A 262 2.23 -1.69 0.50
C ARG A 262 2.93 -1.09 -0.72
N ILE A 263 2.53 -1.50 -1.92
CA ILE A 263 3.07 -0.94 -3.19
C ILE A 263 2.77 0.55 -3.26
N LEU A 264 1.53 0.97 -2.98
CA LEU A 264 1.14 2.38 -3.02
C LEU A 264 1.78 3.22 -1.92
N SER A 265 1.96 2.67 -0.72
CA SER A 265 2.72 3.35 0.35
C SER A 265 4.17 3.59 -0.06
N CYS A 266 4.81 2.59 -0.68
CA CYS A 266 6.16 2.73 -1.20
C CYS A 266 6.23 3.75 -2.34
N LEU A 267 5.27 3.71 -3.26
CA LEU A 267 5.19 4.63 -4.37
C LEU A 267 4.96 6.08 -3.91
N ALA A 268 4.13 6.27 -2.88
CA ALA A 268 3.96 7.59 -2.27
C ALA A 268 5.29 8.11 -1.73
N ASP A 269 6.03 7.32 -0.95
CA ASP A 269 7.35 7.72 -0.46
C ASP A 269 8.35 7.97 -1.62
N PHE A 270 8.34 7.15 -2.68
CA PHE A 270 9.14 7.37 -3.90
C PHE A 270 8.80 8.70 -4.60
N ALA A 271 7.51 8.99 -4.80
CA ALA A 271 7.05 10.22 -5.43
C ALA A 271 7.38 11.45 -4.58
N LEU A 272 7.41 11.31 -3.25
CA LEU A 272 7.80 12.38 -2.34
C LEU A 272 9.29 12.73 -2.47
N GLU A 273 10.16 11.72 -2.62
CA GLU A 273 11.61 11.92 -2.82
C GLU A 273 11.93 12.50 -4.21
N THR A 274 11.18 12.08 -5.24
CA THR A 274 11.30 12.64 -6.61
C THR A 274 10.55 13.98 -6.78
N LYS A 275 9.98 14.52 -5.69
CA LYS A 275 9.24 15.79 -5.63
C LYS A 275 7.99 15.85 -6.50
N GLN A 276 7.37 14.73 -6.87
CA GLN A 276 6.15 14.70 -7.69
C GLN A 276 4.89 14.76 -6.82
N PHE A 277 4.31 15.95 -6.66
CA PHE A 277 3.19 16.17 -5.74
C PHE A 277 1.92 15.42 -6.14
N TYR A 278 1.51 15.52 -7.40
CA TYR A 278 0.28 14.91 -7.91
C TYR A 278 0.36 13.38 -7.83
N ALA A 279 1.47 12.77 -8.28
CA ALA A 279 1.68 11.33 -8.16
C ALA A 279 1.62 10.85 -6.70
N ALA A 280 2.29 11.55 -5.77
CA ALA A 280 2.24 11.21 -4.35
C ALA A 280 0.82 11.30 -3.77
N ARG A 281 0.09 12.37 -4.10
CA ARG A 281 -1.31 12.55 -3.67
C ARG A 281 -2.21 11.45 -4.22
N THR A 282 -2.13 11.16 -5.51
CA THR A 282 -2.94 10.11 -6.16
C THR A 282 -2.63 8.73 -5.56
N ALA A 283 -1.36 8.41 -5.31
CA ALA A 283 -0.96 7.16 -4.67
C ALA A 283 -1.55 7.03 -3.25
N LEU A 284 -1.53 8.10 -2.45
CA LEU A 284 -2.11 8.12 -1.09
C LEU A 284 -3.65 8.02 -1.09
N ILE A 285 -4.34 8.63 -2.07
CA ILE A 285 -5.79 8.48 -2.26
C ILE A 285 -6.13 7.01 -2.56
N LEU A 286 -5.43 6.40 -3.51
CA LEU A 286 -5.66 5.01 -3.88
C LEU A 286 -5.27 4.05 -2.76
N GLN A 287 -4.21 4.35 -1.99
CA GLN A 287 -3.77 3.56 -0.84
C GLN A 287 -4.85 3.53 0.25
N ARG A 288 -5.40 4.69 0.61
CA ARG A 288 -6.50 4.80 1.57
C ARG A 288 -7.74 4.09 1.06
N SER A 289 -8.04 4.23 -0.22
CA SER A 289 -9.15 3.52 -0.87
C SER A 289 -8.97 2.00 -0.77
N ALA A 290 -7.77 1.48 -1.05
CA ALA A 290 -7.43 0.05 -0.94
C ALA A 290 -7.45 -0.46 0.51
N GLN A 291 -7.07 0.37 1.48
CA GLN A 291 -7.13 0.04 2.90
C GLN A 291 -8.58 -0.07 3.40
N GLN A 292 -9.41 0.91 3.04
CA GLN A 292 -10.82 0.94 3.41
C GLN A 292 -11.70 0.02 2.53
N ARG A 293 -11.14 -0.48 1.43
CA ARG A 293 -11.85 -1.27 0.39
C ARG A 293 -12.99 -0.50 -0.29
N MET A 294 -12.86 0.82 -0.39
CA MET A 294 -13.89 1.69 -0.98
C MET A 294 -13.25 2.84 -1.75
N TRP A 295 -13.92 3.36 -2.77
CA TRP A 295 -13.48 4.60 -3.42
C TRP A 295 -13.67 5.83 -2.51
N GLU A 296 -12.70 6.75 -2.49
CA GLU A 296 -12.78 7.96 -1.67
C GLU A 296 -13.93 8.92 -2.06
N ASN A 297 -14.31 9.00 -3.35
CA ASN A 297 -15.33 9.92 -3.86
C ASN A 297 -16.67 9.21 -4.15
N VAL A 298 -17.27 8.56 -3.16
CA VAL A 298 -18.56 7.85 -3.32
C VAL A 298 -19.67 8.79 -3.84
N GLU A 299 -19.66 10.07 -3.42
CA GLU A 299 -20.64 11.06 -3.87
C GLU A 299 -20.53 11.40 -5.37
N GLN A 300 -19.31 11.58 -5.89
CA GLN A 300 -19.09 11.84 -7.32
C GLN A 300 -19.28 10.59 -8.18
N THR A 301 -19.00 9.40 -7.65
CA THR A 301 -19.22 8.14 -8.37
C THR A 301 -20.72 7.88 -8.51
N ASN A 302 -21.49 8.15 -7.46
CA ASN A 302 -22.96 8.13 -7.52
C ASN A 302 -23.53 9.25 -8.41
N GLN A 303 -22.93 10.44 -8.45
CA GLN A 303 -23.31 11.49 -9.41
C GLN A 303 -22.97 11.14 -10.85
N GLN A 304 -21.80 10.54 -11.13
CA GLN A 304 -21.42 10.13 -12.48
C GLN A 304 -22.31 8.97 -12.97
N VAL A 305 -22.70 8.06 -12.08
CA VAL A 305 -23.72 7.03 -12.37
C VAL A 305 -25.08 7.67 -12.64
N LYS A 306 -25.50 8.69 -11.88
CA LYS A 306 -26.72 9.47 -12.15
C LYS A 306 -26.66 10.22 -13.48
N ILE A 307 -25.53 10.84 -13.84
CA ILE A 307 -25.31 11.53 -15.12
C ILE A 307 -25.30 10.53 -16.29
N ASN A 308 -24.70 9.35 -16.11
CA ASN A 308 -24.71 8.29 -17.12
C ASN A 308 -26.10 7.63 -17.26
N GLN A 309 -26.89 7.59 -16.19
CA GLN A 309 -28.30 7.18 -16.23
C GLN A 309 -29.17 8.21 -16.94
N GLN A 310 -28.98 9.51 -16.67
CA GLN A 310 -29.68 10.59 -17.37
C GLN A 310 -29.36 10.59 -18.87
N LYS A 311 -28.09 10.45 -19.25
CA LYS A 311 -27.69 10.29 -20.66
C LYS A 311 -28.23 9.01 -21.31
N GLY A 312 -28.40 7.93 -20.55
CA GLY A 312 -28.99 6.67 -21.02
C GLY A 312 -30.52 6.70 -21.13
N LEU A 313 -31.18 7.56 -20.36
CA LEU A 313 -32.62 7.83 -20.42
C LEU A 313 -32.95 8.82 -21.55
N GLU A 314 -32.14 9.86 -21.77
CA GLU A 314 -32.28 10.77 -22.92
C GLU A 314 -32.11 10.06 -24.29
N ILE A 315 -31.34 8.96 -24.33
CA ILE A 315 -31.23 8.10 -25.53
C ILE A 315 -32.46 7.20 -25.69
N ARG A 316 -33.16 6.86 -24.60
CA ARG A 316 -34.37 6.02 -24.60
C ARG A 316 -35.67 6.81 -24.76
N GLU A 317 -35.70 8.07 -24.36
CA GLU A 317 -36.85 8.97 -24.56
C GLU A 317 -37.01 9.42 -26.03
N ASN A 318 -36.03 9.12 -26.89
CA ASN A 318 -36.15 9.31 -28.34
C ASN A 318 -36.68 8.08 -29.10
N GLU A 319 -36.95 6.96 -28.42
CA GLU A 319 -37.57 5.78 -29.04
C GLU A 319 -38.69 5.21 -28.15
N ASN A 320 -39.92 5.55 -28.55
CA ASN A 320 -41.22 4.96 -28.19
C ASN A 320 -42.02 5.59 -27.05
N ASP A 321 -43.04 6.32 -27.52
CA ASP A 321 -44.36 6.47 -26.93
C ASP A 321 -44.98 5.12 -26.50
N SER A 322 -45.85 5.23 -25.48
CA SER A 322 -46.89 4.28 -25.05
C SER A 322 -46.47 2.97 -24.38
N ASN A 323 -46.31 3.01 -23.05
CA ASN A 323 -47.06 2.12 -22.15
C ASN A 323 -46.93 2.56 -20.68
N GLU A 324 -48.03 3.01 -20.08
CA GLU A 324 -48.18 3.16 -18.64
C GLU A 324 -48.32 1.77 -18.00
N GLY A 325 -47.43 1.45 -17.04
CA GLY A 325 -47.46 0.17 -16.36
C GLY A 325 -46.55 0.12 -15.13
N ASN A 326 -47.16 0.38 -13.97
CA ASN A 326 -46.76 -0.06 -12.62
C ASN A 326 -45.35 0.32 -12.12
N ALA A 327 -45.25 1.50 -11.53
CA ALA A 327 -44.11 1.94 -10.71
C ALA A 327 -44.08 1.19 -9.36
N ASN A 328 -43.46 0.01 -9.35
CA ASN A 328 -42.97 -0.58 -8.10
C ASN A 328 -41.70 0.16 -7.67
N ASN A 329 -41.83 0.93 -6.58
CA ASN A 329 -40.73 1.56 -5.85
C ASN A 329 -39.61 0.56 -5.52
N GLN A 330 -38.51 0.60 -6.28
CA GLN A 330 -37.23 -0.02 -5.94
C GLN A 330 -36.05 0.96 -6.08
N ASP A 331 -36.30 2.25 -5.90
CA ASP A 331 -35.24 3.26 -5.78
C ASP A 331 -34.88 3.47 -4.30
N SER A 332 -34.07 2.58 -3.74
CA SER A 332 -33.51 2.76 -2.39
C SER A 332 -32.12 2.14 -2.22
N ASN A 333 -31.27 2.24 -3.23
CA ASN A 333 -29.87 1.81 -3.13
C ASN A 333 -28.90 2.98 -2.87
N SER A 334 -29.28 3.89 -1.98
CA SER A 334 -28.38 4.91 -1.43
C SER A 334 -27.50 4.28 -0.35
N GLN A 335 -26.60 3.37 -0.73
CA GLN A 335 -25.60 2.82 0.20
C GLN A 335 -24.68 3.95 0.67
N CYS A 336 -24.65 4.19 1.99
CA CYS A 336 -23.74 5.15 2.61
C CYS A 336 -22.44 4.44 3.01
N LEU A 337 -21.58 4.19 2.01
CA LEU A 337 -20.31 3.49 2.20
C LEU A 337 -19.45 4.13 3.31
N VAL A 338 -19.51 5.45 3.48
CA VAL A 338 -18.77 6.19 4.52
C VAL A 338 -19.01 5.64 5.94
N LEU A 339 -20.21 5.16 6.26
CA LEU A 339 -20.51 4.62 7.59
C LEU A 339 -19.91 3.23 7.82
N GLU A 340 -19.63 2.46 6.76
CA GLU A 340 -19.01 1.13 6.86
C GLU A 340 -17.55 1.17 7.34
N GLN A 341 -16.95 2.37 7.38
CA GLN A 341 -15.65 2.59 8.02
C GLN A 341 -15.68 2.37 9.54
N ILE A 342 -16.87 2.43 10.15
CA ILE A 342 -17.05 2.17 11.57
C ILE A 342 -17.26 0.68 11.80
N GLU A 343 -16.36 0.08 12.58
CA GLU A 343 -16.49 -1.31 13.00
C GLU A 343 -17.88 -1.56 13.62
N GLY A 344 -18.55 -2.62 13.18
CA GLY A 344 -19.90 -2.97 13.59
C GLY A 344 -21.00 -2.42 12.70
N ILE A 345 -20.69 -1.57 11.72
CA ILE A 345 -21.63 -1.14 10.67
C ILE A 345 -21.33 -1.92 9.38
N GLY A 346 -22.20 -2.87 9.05
CA GLY A 346 -22.18 -3.54 7.74
C GLY A 346 -23.12 -2.88 6.72
N PRO A 347 -23.17 -3.39 5.48
CA PRO A 347 -23.96 -2.80 4.39
C PRO A 347 -25.45 -2.64 4.71
N VAL A 348 -26.03 -3.61 5.43
CA VAL A 348 -27.44 -3.57 5.86
C VAL A 348 -27.67 -2.42 6.85
N PHE A 349 -26.77 -2.26 7.82
CA PHE A 349 -26.90 -1.20 8.83
C PHE A 349 -26.66 0.17 8.22
N SER A 350 -25.67 0.30 7.33
CA SER A 350 -25.43 1.53 6.57
C SER A 350 -26.68 1.95 5.78
N SER A 351 -27.29 1.01 5.04
CA SER A 351 -28.51 1.28 4.27
C SER A 351 -29.68 1.69 5.17
N LEU A 352 -29.92 0.99 6.29
CA LEU A 352 -31.00 1.34 7.22
C LEU A 352 -30.80 2.69 7.90
N LEU A 353 -29.57 3.02 8.32
CA LEU A 353 -29.23 4.32 8.90
C LEU A 353 -29.48 5.46 7.91
N ALA A 354 -29.06 5.27 6.64
CA ALA A 354 -29.30 6.26 5.59
C ALA A 354 -30.78 6.42 5.27
N SER A 355 -31.51 5.31 5.07
CA SER A 355 -32.90 5.36 4.58
C SER A 355 -33.93 5.69 5.67
N ARG A 356 -33.71 5.24 6.92
CA ARG A 356 -34.69 5.39 8.01
C ARG A 356 -34.33 6.47 9.03
N ALA A 357 -33.04 6.74 9.23
CA ALA A 357 -32.58 7.77 10.17
C ALA A 357 -32.02 9.02 9.47
N GLY A 358 -31.87 9.00 8.13
CA GLY A 358 -31.23 10.09 7.39
C GLY A 358 -29.74 10.27 7.71
N ILE A 359 -29.13 9.30 8.38
CA ILE A 359 -27.73 9.37 8.80
C ILE A 359 -26.87 8.91 7.63
N THR A 360 -26.18 9.86 6.99
CA THR A 360 -25.34 9.62 5.80
C THR A 360 -23.89 10.08 5.97
N SER A 361 -23.50 10.50 7.17
CA SER A 361 -22.14 10.94 7.46
C SER A 361 -21.70 10.52 8.87
N LEU A 362 -20.39 10.40 9.08
CA LEU A 362 -19.81 10.13 10.41
C LEU A 362 -20.13 11.23 11.42
N ASP A 363 -20.32 12.47 10.95
CA ASP A 363 -20.70 13.60 11.80
C ASP A 363 -22.16 13.45 12.27
N ALA A 364 -23.08 13.15 11.35
CA ALA A 364 -24.46 12.87 11.68
C ALA A 364 -24.59 11.66 12.63
N LEU A 365 -23.80 10.60 12.40
CA LEU A 365 -23.78 9.42 13.26
C LEU A 365 -23.27 9.74 14.68
N ALA A 366 -22.23 10.56 14.80
CA ALA A 366 -21.66 10.93 16.10
C ALA A 366 -22.57 11.86 16.92
N ASN A 367 -23.48 12.57 16.27
CA ASN A 367 -24.41 13.51 16.89
C ASN A 367 -25.85 12.95 17.02
N ALA A 368 -26.07 11.70 16.60
CA ALA A 368 -27.38 11.05 16.64
C ALA A 368 -27.76 10.57 18.05
N ASP A 369 -29.06 10.32 18.27
CA ASP A 369 -29.56 9.72 19.50
C ASP A 369 -29.25 8.20 19.55
N PRO A 370 -28.63 7.68 20.63
CA PRO A 370 -28.36 6.25 20.78
C PRO A 370 -29.60 5.35 20.61
N SER A 371 -30.74 5.79 21.14
CA SER A 371 -32.01 5.06 21.14
C SER A 371 -32.61 5.01 19.73
N LEU A 372 -32.42 6.09 18.95
CA LEU A 372 -32.83 6.10 17.54
C LEU A 372 -32.03 5.07 16.73
N ILE A 373 -30.71 5.01 16.94
CA ILE A 373 -29.85 4.03 16.27
C ILE A 373 -30.26 2.60 16.66
N GLU A 374 -30.51 2.36 17.95
CA GLU A 374 -30.93 1.06 18.48
C GLU A 374 -32.30 0.63 17.91
N ALA A 375 -33.26 1.56 17.85
CA ALA A 375 -34.58 1.32 17.26
C ALA A 375 -34.51 1.02 15.75
N VAL A 376 -33.72 1.80 14.99
CA VAL A 376 -33.59 1.64 13.54
C VAL A 376 -32.86 0.34 13.18
N LEU A 377 -31.85 -0.04 13.96
CA LEU A 377 -31.04 -1.24 13.71
C LEU A 377 -31.57 -2.50 14.40
N HIS A 378 -32.68 -2.41 15.14
CA HIS A 378 -33.25 -3.49 15.95
C HIS A 378 -32.19 -4.13 16.88
N ARG A 379 -31.44 -3.30 17.60
CA ARG A 379 -30.43 -3.71 18.57
C ARG A 379 -30.76 -3.18 19.96
N ASN A 380 -30.21 -3.84 20.97
CA ASN A 380 -30.38 -3.43 22.36
C ASN A 380 -29.24 -2.52 22.80
N SER A 381 -29.52 -1.69 23.81
CA SER A 381 -28.51 -0.91 24.51
C SER A 381 -27.40 -1.82 25.05
N PRO A 382 -26.11 -1.44 24.94
CA PRO A 382 -25.55 -0.12 24.60
C PRO A 382 -25.03 0.00 23.15
N PHE A 383 -25.64 -0.70 22.18
CA PHE A 383 -25.12 -0.78 20.81
C PHE A 383 -25.03 0.59 20.12
N GLY A 384 -26.09 1.41 20.21
CA GLY A 384 -26.14 2.74 19.59
C GLY A 384 -25.11 3.68 20.21
N ALA A 385 -25.00 3.69 21.54
CA ALA A 385 -24.00 4.47 22.27
C ALA A 385 -22.56 4.06 21.90
N THR A 386 -22.33 2.77 21.65
CA THR A 386 -21.04 2.25 21.20
C THR A 386 -20.69 2.75 19.79
N LEU A 387 -21.65 2.72 18.86
CA LEU A 387 -21.45 3.23 17.50
C LEU A 387 -21.18 4.74 17.48
N ILE A 388 -21.93 5.53 18.26
CA ILE A 388 -21.71 6.97 18.41
C ILE A 388 -20.29 7.24 18.92
N ARG A 389 -19.86 6.52 19.97
CA ARG A 389 -18.50 6.68 20.53
C ARG A 389 -17.43 6.35 19.49
N ARG A 390 -17.62 5.29 18.70
CA ARG A 390 -16.70 4.94 17.60
C ARG A 390 -16.68 6.02 16.52
N ALA A 391 -17.83 6.53 16.08
CA ALA A 391 -17.92 7.60 15.10
C ALA A 391 -17.32 8.93 15.60
N ALA A 392 -17.47 9.24 16.89
CA ALA A 392 -16.88 10.40 17.55
C ALA A 392 -15.35 10.26 17.70
N SER A 393 -14.82 9.04 17.77
CA SER A 393 -13.37 8.80 17.90
C SER A 393 -12.56 9.02 16.61
N VAL A 394 -13.21 8.95 15.45
CA VAL A 394 -12.55 9.15 14.15
C VAL A 394 -11.88 10.53 14.12
N PRO A 395 -10.56 10.65 13.89
CA PRO A 395 -9.86 11.93 13.95
C PRO A 395 -10.48 12.98 12.99
N ARG A 396 -10.88 14.13 13.54
CA ARG A 396 -11.42 15.26 12.77
C ARG A 396 -10.43 16.42 12.82
N PHE A 397 -10.05 16.91 11.65
CA PHE A 397 -9.09 18.00 11.52
C PHE A 397 -9.69 19.19 10.76
N ASP A 398 -9.44 20.39 11.25
CA ASP A 398 -9.65 21.64 10.53
C ASP A 398 -8.30 22.21 10.11
N LEU A 399 -8.26 22.79 8.91
CA LEU A 399 -7.10 23.47 8.37
C LEU A 399 -7.42 24.97 8.29
N SER A 400 -6.65 25.79 9.00
CA SER A 400 -6.69 27.25 8.80
C SER A 400 -5.39 27.70 8.16
N VAL A 401 -5.49 28.33 6.99
CA VAL A 401 -4.35 28.87 6.25
C VAL A 401 -4.43 30.38 6.29
N SER A 402 -3.38 31.03 6.74
CA SER A 402 -3.24 32.49 6.69
C SER A 402 -1.97 32.88 5.96
N GLN A 403 -2.08 33.92 5.14
CA GLN A 403 -0.96 34.46 4.38
C GLN A 403 -0.62 35.84 4.92
N ARG A 404 0.66 36.08 5.19
CA ARG A 404 1.20 37.39 5.54
C ARG A 404 2.25 37.79 4.52
N VAL A 405 2.06 38.96 3.91
CA VAL A 405 3.06 39.59 3.06
C VAL A 405 4.15 40.18 3.97
N THR A 406 5.41 39.98 3.61
CA THR A 406 6.55 40.58 4.32
C THR A 406 7.03 41.84 3.62
N ASP A 407 7.91 42.59 4.27
CA ASP A 407 8.50 43.81 3.70
C ASP A 407 9.33 43.52 2.43
N ASP A 408 9.81 42.29 2.27
CA ASP A 408 10.37 41.79 1.01
C ASP A 408 9.22 41.34 0.08
N PRO A 409 9.05 41.96 -1.11
CA PRO A 409 8.00 41.61 -2.07
C PRO A 409 8.16 40.19 -2.64
N ASN A 410 9.33 39.60 -2.48
CA ASN A 410 9.68 38.26 -2.92
C ASN A 410 9.54 37.24 -1.78
N ILE A 411 8.83 37.55 -0.70
CA ILE A 411 8.66 36.63 0.42
C ILE A 411 7.19 36.68 0.89
N VAL A 412 6.59 35.50 1.04
CA VAL A 412 5.20 35.33 1.43
C VAL A 412 5.07 34.26 2.49
N VAL A 413 4.76 34.69 3.71
CA VAL A 413 4.62 33.82 4.87
C VAL A 413 3.25 33.16 4.85
N VAL A 414 3.18 31.90 4.44
CA VAL A 414 1.96 31.09 4.56
C VAL A 414 2.01 30.23 5.80
N THR A 415 1.17 30.58 6.77
CA THR A 415 0.99 29.85 8.02
C THR A 415 -0.16 28.87 7.91
N VAL A 416 0.11 27.59 8.18
CA VAL A 416 -0.89 26.51 8.16
C VAL A 416 -1.05 25.97 9.57
N ALA A 417 -2.24 26.14 10.15
CA ALA A 417 -2.59 25.53 11.42
C ALA A 417 -3.51 24.33 11.18
N VAL A 418 -3.21 23.22 11.86
CA VAL A 418 -4.01 21.99 11.83
C VAL A 418 -4.64 21.81 13.21
N HIS A 419 -5.96 21.95 13.29
CA HIS A 419 -6.71 21.85 14.55
C HIS A 419 -7.44 20.53 14.63
N ARG A 420 -7.29 19.77 15.71
CA ARG A 420 -8.06 18.54 15.91
C ARG A 420 -9.33 18.81 16.71
N LYS A 421 -10.50 18.69 16.07
CA LYS A 421 -11.81 19.00 16.68
C LYS A 421 -12.20 18.08 17.83
N ASN A 422 -11.84 16.80 17.77
CA ASN A 422 -12.33 15.77 18.68
C ASN A 422 -11.27 15.25 19.68
N ILE A 423 -10.39 16.14 20.16
CA ILE A 423 -9.25 15.74 21.00
C ILE A 423 -9.66 15.08 22.32
N GLN A 424 -10.68 15.61 23.00
CA GLN A 424 -11.15 15.08 24.29
C GLN A 424 -11.70 13.66 24.15
N GLN A 425 -12.53 13.42 23.14
CA GLN A 425 -13.13 12.10 22.85
C GLN A 425 -12.06 11.07 22.49
N PHE A 426 -11.03 11.47 21.72
CA PHE A 426 -9.89 10.61 21.42
C PHE A 426 -9.07 10.26 22.66
N ASN A 427 -8.77 11.24 23.52
CA ASN A 427 -7.99 11.02 24.74
C ASN A 427 -8.71 10.07 25.71
N GLN A 428 -10.04 10.22 25.85
CA GLN A 428 -10.85 9.32 26.68
C GLN A 428 -10.81 7.87 26.17
N GLN A 429 -10.86 7.66 24.85
CA GLN A 429 -10.80 6.32 24.27
C GLN A 429 -9.41 5.70 24.42
N GLN A 430 -8.35 6.48 24.23
CA GLN A 430 -6.97 6.04 24.46
C GLN A 430 -6.74 5.62 25.92
N GLN A 431 -7.26 6.41 26.87
CA GLN A 431 -7.20 6.06 28.29
C GLN A 431 -7.98 4.78 28.60
N GLN A 432 -9.18 4.59 28.04
CA GLN A 432 -9.93 3.35 28.18
C GLN A 432 -9.15 2.15 27.61
N GLN A 433 -8.59 2.27 26.40
CA GLN A 433 -7.79 1.19 25.79
C GLN A 433 -6.56 0.86 26.64
N GLN A 434 -5.86 1.86 27.19
CA GLN A 434 -4.73 1.66 28.09
C GLN A 434 -5.16 1.01 29.41
N GLN A 435 -6.32 1.36 29.97
CA GLN A 435 -6.88 0.72 31.16
C GLN A 435 -7.26 -0.75 30.91
N TYR A 436 -7.85 -1.06 29.76
CA TYR A 436 -8.14 -2.44 29.35
C TYR A 436 -6.86 -3.24 29.09
N GLN A 437 -5.86 -2.65 28.42
CA GLN A 437 -4.57 -3.30 28.16
C GLN A 437 -3.78 -3.52 29.45
N SER A 438 -3.80 -2.59 30.41
CA SER A 438 -3.17 -2.77 31.72
C SER A 438 -3.90 -3.83 32.57
N HIS A 439 -5.23 -3.96 32.45
CA HIS A 439 -5.95 -5.09 33.03
C HIS A 439 -5.57 -6.45 32.39
N GLN A 440 -5.28 -6.49 31.09
CA GLN A 440 -4.85 -7.71 30.39
C GLN A 440 -3.34 -8.01 30.56
N GLN A 441 -2.48 -6.99 30.66
CA GLN A 441 -1.02 -7.11 30.84
C GLN A 441 -0.62 -7.58 32.24
N ASN A 442 -1.55 -7.58 33.21
CA ASN A 442 -1.34 -8.30 34.47
C ASN A 442 -1.22 -9.84 34.30
N GLN A 443 -1.31 -10.37 33.06
CA GLN A 443 -1.04 -11.78 32.76
C GLN A 443 0.14 -12.05 31.81
N ILE A 444 0.74 -11.04 31.15
CA ILE A 444 1.91 -11.24 30.27
C ILE A 444 2.81 -9.99 30.36
N LYS A 445 3.97 -10.12 31.02
CA LYS A 445 5.05 -9.11 30.98
C LYS A 445 5.77 -9.24 29.64
N ASP A 446 6.12 -8.10 29.06
CA ASP A 446 6.95 -7.90 27.86
C ASP A 446 6.24 -7.94 26.50
N GLN A 447 5.45 -6.90 26.21
CA GLN A 447 5.39 -6.33 24.86
C GLN A 447 5.51 -4.80 24.93
N PRO A 448 6.33 -4.15 24.10
CA PRO A 448 6.37 -2.70 24.03
C PRO A 448 5.00 -2.20 23.56
N THR A 449 4.39 -1.34 24.36
CA THR A 449 3.15 -0.64 24.04
C THR A 449 3.39 0.18 22.77
N GLN A 450 2.98 -0.35 21.62
CA GLN A 450 2.93 0.41 20.38
C GLN A 450 1.75 1.36 20.50
N VAL A 451 1.95 2.46 21.22
CA VAL A 451 0.95 3.50 21.34
C VAL A 451 0.89 4.14 19.94
N ASP A 452 -0.23 3.99 19.24
CA ASP A 452 -0.44 4.58 17.91
C ASP A 452 -0.27 6.10 17.99
N SER A 453 0.89 6.60 17.56
CA SER A 453 1.05 8.01 17.25
C SER A 453 0.30 8.24 15.95
N CYS A 454 -0.84 8.97 15.97
CA CYS A 454 -1.40 9.49 14.74
C CYS A 454 -0.34 10.43 14.13
N ASN A 455 0.35 9.93 13.11
CA ASN A 455 1.38 10.67 12.40
C ASN A 455 0.68 11.41 11.26
N ILE A 456 0.47 12.72 11.42
CA ILE A 456 -0.06 13.57 10.35
C ILE A 456 1.13 13.92 9.47
N ARG A 457 0.99 13.86 8.14
CA ARG A 457 2.03 14.34 7.24
C ARG A 457 1.44 15.44 6.36
N LEU A 458 1.98 16.66 6.49
CA LEU A 458 1.62 17.79 5.63
C LEU A 458 2.60 17.83 4.47
N PHE A 459 2.04 17.93 3.28
CA PHE A 459 2.79 18.17 2.06
C PHE A 459 2.23 19.40 1.38
N VAL A 460 3.11 20.27 0.91
CA VAL A 460 2.74 21.43 0.10
C VAL A 460 3.43 21.28 -1.24
N GLY A 461 2.65 21.36 -2.32
CA GLY A 461 3.13 21.41 -3.69
C GLY A 461 3.01 22.82 -4.26
N ASN A 462 3.88 23.15 -5.21
CA ASN A 462 3.74 24.38 -6.01
C ASN A 462 2.88 24.15 -7.27
N SER A 463 2.63 25.21 -8.04
CA SER A 463 1.91 25.14 -9.32
C SER A 463 2.65 24.33 -10.40
N LYS A 464 3.94 24.08 -10.23
CA LYS A 464 4.78 23.27 -11.12
C LYS A 464 4.81 21.79 -10.74
N ASN A 465 3.93 21.34 -9.82
CA ASN A 465 3.87 19.95 -9.35
C ASN A 465 5.10 19.48 -8.55
N GLU A 466 5.88 20.42 -8.03
CA GLU A 466 7.02 20.11 -7.17
C GLU A 466 6.60 20.19 -5.71
N ILE A 467 7.02 19.20 -4.92
CA ILE A 467 6.88 19.24 -3.47
C ILE A 467 7.87 20.25 -2.91
N ILE A 468 7.33 21.33 -2.36
CA ILE A 468 8.11 22.40 -1.72
C ILE A 468 8.24 22.18 -0.20
N PHE A 469 7.34 21.40 0.39
CA PHE A 469 7.38 21.07 1.81
C PHE A 469 6.79 19.69 2.08
N SER A 470 7.40 18.99 3.04
CA SER A 470 6.97 17.69 3.53
C SER A 470 7.38 17.59 4.99
N HIS A 471 6.42 17.46 5.90
CA HIS A 471 6.70 17.33 7.33
C HIS A 471 5.74 16.38 8.01
N ARG A 472 6.26 15.53 8.89
CA ARG A 472 5.48 14.57 9.67
C ARG A 472 5.35 15.07 11.10
N PHE A 473 4.12 15.39 11.50
CA PHE A 473 3.76 15.73 12.86
C PHE A 473 3.45 14.46 13.64
N ASN A 474 3.95 14.39 14.87
CA ASN A 474 3.51 13.42 15.84
C ASN A 474 2.41 14.06 16.71
N SER A 475 1.22 13.46 16.74
CA SER A 475 0.08 13.93 17.54
C SER A 475 0.32 14.06 19.04
N ARG A 476 1.48 13.62 19.57
CA ARG A 476 1.84 13.75 20.99
C ARG A 476 2.67 14.98 21.35
N TYR A 477 3.21 15.72 20.40
CA TYR A 477 4.07 16.85 20.71
C TYR A 477 3.26 18.14 20.95
N VAL A 478 3.44 18.70 22.15
CA VAL A 478 2.97 20.02 22.57
C VAL A 478 4.20 20.90 22.78
N GLY A 479 4.59 21.67 21.76
CA GLY A 479 5.70 22.65 21.79
C GLY A 479 6.52 22.63 20.49
N GLY A 480 6.39 23.62 19.61
CA GLY A 480 7.11 24.90 19.67
C GLY A 480 7.85 25.23 18.35
N ASN A 481 7.74 26.50 17.91
CA ASN A 481 8.39 27.20 16.80
C ASN A 481 7.92 26.88 15.36
N GLY A 482 7.55 27.94 14.64
CA GLY A 482 7.22 27.82 13.23
C GLY A 482 8.40 27.42 12.36
N ILE A 483 8.13 26.59 11.36
CA ILE A 483 9.07 26.08 10.37
C ILE A 483 9.12 27.06 9.20
N PHE A 484 10.31 27.60 8.92
CA PHE A 484 10.56 28.48 7.78
C PHE A 484 10.95 27.64 6.56
N ILE A 485 10.37 27.93 5.39
CA ILE A 485 10.52 27.19 4.14
C ILE A 485 10.92 28.17 3.04
N HIS A 486 12.04 27.93 2.38
CA HIS A 486 12.47 28.70 1.22
C HIS A 486 11.88 28.11 -0.06
N CYS A 487 11.10 28.89 -0.80
CA CYS A 487 10.49 28.52 -2.07
C CYS A 487 11.16 29.30 -3.22
N GLY A 488 12.38 28.90 -3.57
CA GLY A 488 13.12 29.48 -4.70
C GLY A 488 13.54 30.94 -4.51
N ALA A 489 14.05 31.54 -5.60
CA ALA A 489 14.67 32.87 -5.56
C ALA A 489 13.73 34.00 -5.08
N HIS A 490 12.41 33.79 -5.09
CA HIS A 490 11.44 34.86 -4.79
C HIS A 490 10.18 34.45 -4.00
N ALA A 491 10.24 33.44 -3.12
CA ALA A 491 9.21 33.24 -2.09
C ALA A 491 9.79 32.52 -0.86
N LYS A 492 9.40 32.90 0.37
CA LYS A 492 9.59 32.05 1.57
C LYS A 492 8.27 31.84 2.30
N ILE A 493 7.84 30.59 2.39
CA ILE A 493 6.68 30.12 3.14
C ILE A 493 7.10 29.93 4.61
N ILE A 494 6.28 30.30 5.61
CA ILE A 494 6.57 29.94 7.02
C ILE A 494 5.38 29.16 7.57
N VAL A 495 5.52 27.85 7.65
CA VAL A 495 4.54 26.97 8.29
C VAL A 495 4.71 27.09 9.79
N ARG A 496 3.91 27.92 10.46
CA ARG A 496 3.91 27.97 11.93
C ARG A 496 3.11 26.82 12.51
N GLU A 497 3.77 26.01 13.34
CA GLU A 497 3.11 25.06 14.21
C GLU A 497 2.20 25.82 15.19
N TYR A 498 0.91 25.49 15.19
CA TYR A 498 0.01 25.94 16.25
C TYR A 498 -0.27 24.77 17.19
N ARG A 499 -0.09 25.05 18.47
CA ARG A 499 -0.30 24.12 19.58
C ARG A 499 -1.76 23.69 19.63
N PHE A 500 -1.97 22.43 20.01
CA PHE A 500 -3.25 21.98 20.54
C PHE A 500 -3.54 22.80 21.81
N VAL A 501 -4.47 23.75 21.73
CA VAL A 501 -4.99 24.45 22.91
C VAL A 501 -6.23 23.67 23.36
N GLU A 502 -6.30 23.40 24.67
CA GLU A 502 -7.32 22.57 25.34
C GLU A 502 -8.77 22.93 25.04
#